data_AF-A0A849RDR5-F1
#
_entry.id   AF-A0A849RDR5-F1
#
_cell.length_a   1.000
_cell.length_b   1.000
_cell.length_c   1.000
_cell.angle_alpha   90.00
_cell.angle_beta   90.00
_cell.angle_gamma   90.00
#
_symmetry.space_group_name_H-M   'P 1'
#
loop_
_entity.id
_entity.type
_entity.pdbx_description
1 polymer ?
#
loop_
_entity_poly.entity_id
_entity_poly.type
_entity_poly.pdbx_seq_one_letter_code
_entity_poly.pdbx_strand_id
1 'polypeptide(L)'
;MYDRIGRGTIDIESLCLVILGNIQPGVLRPYLNQATKGATGDDGMIQRFQLMVWPDLTNWQHVDQWPDKEAKNQAFAVFERLAAWQGFIEPARFDEAAQQLFDAWFCGLHQELRANDIPPALESHFGKYKSLIPSLAVLVHLADDETHNPIVGVDAVAKAIAWGGCLKSHALRVYGAALNPVNANAKTILDKIESGKLSDGFGNRDILRSGWTGLDTFENVKSALARLADYGWIRQLDLTPLVVGGRPSVRYAIHASGEARLIS
;
A
#
# COMPACT_ATOMS: atom_id res chain seq x y z
N MET A 1 4.84 31.53 -3.11
CA MET A 1 4.72 32.22 -4.41
C MET A 1 3.76 31.48 -5.37
N TYR A 2 2.56 32.01 -5.57
CA TYR A 2 1.58 31.54 -6.56
C TYR A 2 1.29 32.69 -7.54
N ASP A 3 1.54 32.49 -8.83
CA ASP A 3 1.35 33.53 -9.86
C ASP A 3 0.01 33.33 -10.57
N ARG A 4 -0.81 34.39 -10.60
CA ARG A 4 -2.05 34.41 -11.39
C ARG A 4 -1.85 35.33 -12.58
N ILE A 5 -2.02 34.79 -13.79
CA ILE A 5 -2.04 35.57 -15.03
C ILE A 5 -3.04 36.73 -14.88
N GLY A 6 -2.53 37.96 -14.79
CA GLY A 6 -3.30 39.21 -14.70
C GLY A 6 -3.49 39.82 -13.30
N ARG A 7 -3.10 39.17 -12.20
CA ARG A 7 -3.25 39.72 -10.82
C ARG A 7 -1.94 39.82 -10.02
N GLY A 8 -0.81 39.48 -10.64
CA GLY A 8 0.49 39.50 -10.00
C GLY A 8 0.72 38.33 -9.05
N THR A 9 1.89 38.34 -8.43
CA THR A 9 2.37 37.30 -7.52
C THR A 9 1.70 37.42 -6.15
N ILE A 10 1.02 36.37 -5.71
CA ILE A 10 0.59 36.23 -4.31
C ILE A 10 1.69 35.45 -3.58
N ASP A 11 2.30 36.08 -2.59
CA ASP A 11 3.17 35.36 -1.66
C ASP A 11 2.33 34.70 -0.57
N ILE A 12 2.60 33.43 -0.31
CA ILE A 12 1.95 32.65 0.73
C ILE A 12 3.06 32.30 1.69
N GLU A 13 3.10 32.99 2.81
CA GLU A 13 4.16 32.90 3.82
C GLU A 13 4.33 31.46 4.34
N SER A 14 3.24 30.70 4.44
CA SER A 14 3.26 29.29 4.83
C SER A 14 2.11 28.54 4.17
N LEU A 15 2.42 27.73 3.14
CA LEU A 15 1.45 26.85 2.50
C LEU A 15 1.39 25.51 3.24
N CYS A 16 0.27 25.24 3.91
CA CYS A 16 -0.07 23.91 4.40
C CYS A 16 -1.03 23.23 3.41
N LEU A 17 -0.60 22.11 2.81
CA LEU A 17 -1.42 21.32 1.90
C LEU A 17 -1.65 19.92 2.50
N VAL A 18 -2.91 19.60 2.76
CA VAL A 18 -3.34 18.28 3.21
C VAL A 18 -4.17 17.64 2.08
N ILE A 19 -3.77 16.45 1.66
CA ILE A 19 -4.49 15.67 0.65
C ILE A 19 -4.99 14.40 1.32
N LEU A 20 -6.30 14.24 1.39
CA LEU A 20 -6.97 13.03 1.88
C LEU A 20 -8.01 12.60 0.84
N GLY A 21 -8.04 11.31 0.52
CA GLY A 21 -9.00 10.78 -0.41
C GLY A 21 -8.80 9.30 -0.68
N ASN A 22 -9.73 8.73 -1.42
CA ASN A 22 -9.66 7.36 -1.92
C ASN A 22 -9.14 7.37 -3.35
N ILE A 23 -8.27 6.41 -3.67
CA ILE A 23 -7.77 6.21 -5.04
C ILE A 23 -8.01 4.76 -5.46
N GLN A 24 -8.48 4.59 -6.68
CA GLN A 24 -8.62 3.26 -7.26
C GLN A 24 -7.24 2.66 -7.55
N PRO A 25 -6.97 1.38 -7.22
CA PRO A 25 -5.68 0.76 -7.49
C PRO A 25 -5.23 0.87 -8.96
N GLY A 26 -6.18 0.79 -9.91
CA GLY A 26 -5.89 0.94 -11.33
C GLY A 26 -5.33 2.31 -11.70
N VAL A 27 -5.82 3.38 -11.06
CA VAL A 27 -5.33 4.76 -11.25
C VAL A 27 -3.99 4.98 -10.57
N LEU A 28 -3.74 4.29 -9.45
CA LEU A 28 -2.49 4.36 -8.71
C LEU A 28 -1.32 3.65 -9.42
N ARG A 29 -1.62 2.57 -10.15
CA ARG A 29 -0.63 1.67 -10.76
C ARG A 29 0.40 2.35 -11.67
N PRO A 30 0.05 3.29 -12.58
CA PRO A 30 1.04 3.98 -13.39
C PRO A 30 2.05 4.78 -12.55
N TYR A 31 1.61 5.44 -11.49
CA TYR A 31 2.49 6.20 -10.58
C TYR A 31 3.45 5.28 -9.83
N LEU A 32 2.95 4.14 -9.34
CA LEU A 32 3.80 3.13 -8.70
C LEU A 32 4.81 2.53 -9.68
N ASN A 33 4.41 2.27 -10.92
CA ASN A 33 5.32 1.75 -11.96
C ASN A 33 6.41 2.75 -12.36
N GLN A 34 6.13 4.06 -12.30
CA GLN A 34 7.13 5.10 -12.56
C GLN A 34 8.14 5.17 -11.41
N ALA A 35 7.67 5.14 -10.17
CA ALA A 35 8.51 5.16 -8.98
C ALA A 35 9.43 3.93 -8.85
N THR A 36 9.08 2.79 -9.45
CA THR A 36 9.87 1.55 -9.35
C THR A 36 10.88 1.36 -10.48
N LYS A 37 10.70 2.02 -11.63
CA LYS A 37 11.57 1.87 -12.82
C LYS A 37 12.79 2.79 -12.82
N GLY A 38 12.98 3.64 -11.79
CA GLY A 38 14.19 4.42 -11.58
C GLY A 38 14.55 5.41 -12.70
N ALA A 39 13.61 5.77 -13.56
CA ALA A 39 13.82 6.74 -14.62
C ALA A 39 13.46 8.16 -14.15
N THR A 40 13.72 9.17 -14.99
CA THR A 40 13.49 10.63 -14.87
C THR A 40 12.10 11.09 -14.36
N GLY A 41 11.20 10.18 -13.99
CA GLY A 41 9.89 10.43 -13.36
C GLY A 41 9.77 9.97 -11.90
N ASP A 42 10.84 9.50 -11.24
CA ASP A 42 10.84 9.26 -9.79
C ASP A 42 10.99 10.59 -9.03
N ASP A 43 9.92 11.37 -9.02
CA ASP A 43 9.85 12.68 -8.35
C ASP A 43 9.59 12.56 -6.82
N GLY A 44 9.51 11.32 -6.31
CA GLY A 44 9.24 11.01 -4.93
C GLY A 44 7.78 11.24 -4.50
N MET A 45 6.85 11.54 -5.43
CA MET A 45 5.46 11.92 -5.15
C MET A 45 4.72 10.81 -4.40
N ILE A 46 4.76 9.57 -4.91
CA ILE A 46 4.04 8.47 -4.26
C ILE A 46 4.60 8.14 -2.88
N GLN A 47 5.92 8.26 -2.71
CA GLN A 47 6.59 8.06 -1.43
C GLN A 47 6.19 9.14 -0.40
N ARG A 48 5.60 10.29 -0.80
CA ARG A 48 5.08 11.31 0.15
C ARG A 48 3.75 10.91 0.77
N PHE A 49 3.00 9.98 0.17
CA PHE A 49 1.76 9.47 0.75
C PHE A 49 2.06 8.37 1.78
N GLN A 50 2.69 8.76 2.88
CA GLN A 50 3.18 7.86 3.93
C GLN A 50 2.05 7.18 4.72
N LEU A 51 0.86 7.79 4.72
CA LEU A 51 -0.34 7.33 5.42
C LEU A 51 -1.26 6.45 4.56
N MET A 52 -0.79 5.96 3.40
CA MET A 52 -1.60 5.09 2.54
C MET A 52 -1.97 3.79 3.26
N VAL A 53 -3.27 3.47 3.21
CA VAL A 53 -3.81 2.20 3.70
C VAL A 53 -4.50 1.45 2.56
N TRP A 54 -4.32 0.13 2.55
CA TRP A 54 -5.02 -0.79 1.65
C TRP A 54 -5.53 -1.97 2.48
N PRO A 55 -6.68 -1.82 3.15
CA PRO A 55 -7.25 -2.86 3.99
C PRO A 55 -7.81 -4.01 3.16
N ASP A 56 -7.97 -5.16 3.81
CA ASP A 56 -8.73 -6.26 3.25
C ASP A 56 -10.21 -5.92 3.19
N LEU A 57 -10.86 -6.36 2.12
CA LEU A 57 -12.31 -6.27 2.01
C LEU A 57 -12.92 -7.33 2.91
N THR A 58 -13.75 -6.90 3.84
CA THR A 58 -14.65 -7.80 4.58
C THR A 58 -15.87 -8.11 3.72
N ASN A 59 -16.67 -9.08 4.17
CA ASN A 59 -17.95 -9.36 3.53
C ASN A 59 -18.79 -8.10 3.51
N TRP A 60 -19.31 -7.75 2.33
CA TRP A 60 -20.16 -6.58 2.18
C TRP A 60 -21.40 -6.71 3.07
N GLN A 61 -21.65 -5.69 3.86
CA GLN A 61 -22.85 -5.55 4.69
C GLN A 61 -23.34 -4.11 4.55
N HIS A 62 -24.63 -3.95 4.27
CA HIS A 62 -25.25 -2.63 4.29
C HIS A 62 -25.48 -2.23 5.75
N VAL A 63 -24.62 -1.34 6.27
CA VAL A 63 -24.72 -0.81 7.63
C VAL A 63 -25.18 0.64 7.54
N ASP A 64 -26.46 0.86 7.81
CA ASP A 64 -27.04 2.19 8.00
C ASP A 64 -27.19 2.43 9.51
N GLN A 65 -26.12 2.94 10.13
CA GLN A 65 -26.06 3.22 11.57
C GLN A 65 -25.86 4.70 11.81
N TRP A 66 -26.54 5.24 12.83
CA TRP A 66 -26.25 6.59 13.31
C TRP A 66 -24.80 6.65 13.81
N PRO A 67 -24.06 7.73 13.50
CA PRO A 67 -22.71 7.90 14.01
C PRO A 67 -22.73 7.93 15.54
N ASP A 68 -21.69 7.35 16.13
CA ASP A 68 -21.45 7.44 17.57
C ASP A 68 -21.25 8.91 17.96
N LYS A 69 -22.27 9.46 18.63
CA LYS A 69 -22.29 10.87 19.02
C LYS A 69 -21.24 11.18 20.08
N GLU A 70 -20.97 10.23 20.98
CA GLU A 70 -19.98 10.43 22.03
C GLU A 70 -18.57 10.43 21.45
N ALA A 71 -18.24 9.43 20.63
CA ALA A 71 -16.94 9.37 19.95
C ALA A 71 -16.72 10.58 19.04
N LYS A 72 -17.76 11.02 18.31
CA LYS A 72 -17.71 12.24 17.50
C LYS A 72 -17.38 13.47 18.35
N ASN A 73 -18.06 13.63 19.49
CA ASN A 73 -17.86 14.78 20.37
C ASN A 73 -16.46 14.78 20.99
N GLN A 74 -15.96 13.60 21.41
CA GLN A 74 -14.59 13.45 21.93
C GLN A 74 -13.55 13.86 20.88
N ALA A 75 -13.68 13.38 19.64
CA ALA A 75 -12.79 13.77 18.55
C ALA A 75 -12.87 15.28 18.24
N PHE A 76 -14.08 15.85 18.25
CA PHE A 76 -14.28 17.27 17.97
C PHE A 76 -13.65 18.18 19.05
N ALA A 77 -13.73 17.78 20.32
CA ALA A 77 -13.10 18.51 21.42
C ALA A 77 -11.58 18.62 21.26
N VAL A 78 -10.93 17.57 20.74
CA VAL A 78 -9.49 17.62 20.40
C VAL A 78 -9.22 18.67 19.32
N PHE A 79 -10.04 18.70 18.26
CA PHE A 79 -9.87 19.69 17.19
C PHE A 79 -10.11 21.12 17.66
N GLU A 80 -11.15 21.37 18.46
CA GLU A 80 -11.42 22.70 19.03
C GLU A 80 -10.26 23.18 19.92
N ARG A 81 -9.76 22.30 20.79
CA ARG A 81 -8.62 22.58 21.67
C ARG A 81 -7.38 22.97 20.84
N LEU A 82 -7.03 22.15 19.84
CA LEU A 82 -5.83 22.38 19.03
C LEU A 82 -5.98 23.56 18.06
N ALA A 83 -7.20 23.88 17.61
CA ALA A 83 -7.45 25.04 16.76
C ALA A 83 -7.24 26.37 17.50
N ALA A 84 -7.50 26.40 18.81
CA ALA A 84 -7.23 27.56 19.67
C ALA A 84 -5.77 27.65 20.12
N TRP A 85 -4.99 26.57 19.96
CA TRP A 85 -3.63 26.48 20.43
C TRP A 85 -2.63 27.05 19.43
N GLN A 86 -1.67 27.84 19.93
CA GLN A 86 -0.66 28.51 19.10
C GLN A 86 0.57 27.63 18.82
N GLY A 87 0.52 26.35 19.22
CA GLY A 87 1.66 25.44 19.14
C GLY A 87 2.62 25.58 20.32
N PHE A 88 3.70 24.79 20.28
CA PHE A 88 4.74 24.87 21.30
C PHE A 88 5.65 26.07 21.07
N ILE A 89 6.05 26.74 22.15
CA ILE A 89 7.09 27.78 22.11
C ILE A 89 8.46 27.15 21.84
N GLU A 90 8.75 26.05 22.54
CA GLU A 90 9.95 25.22 22.36
C GLU A 90 9.57 23.90 21.70
N PRO A 91 10.41 23.30 20.84
CA PRO A 91 10.10 22.00 20.25
C PRO A 91 9.77 20.95 21.31
N ALA A 92 8.71 20.18 21.08
CA ALA A 92 8.39 19.03 21.91
C ALA A 92 9.55 18.03 21.92
N ARG A 93 9.73 17.36 23.07
CA ARG A 93 10.81 16.39 23.30
C ARG A 93 10.24 15.14 23.91
N PHE A 94 10.87 14.02 23.62
CA PHE A 94 10.58 12.78 24.32
C PHE A 94 11.10 12.86 25.76
N ASP A 95 10.35 12.24 26.69
CA ASP A 95 10.94 11.87 27.97
C ASP A 95 12.02 10.79 27.79
N GLU A 96 12.72 10.44 28.86
CA GLU A 96 13.83 9.49 28.79
C GLU A 96 13.39 8.10 28.28
N ALA A 97 12.23 7.60 28.71
CA ALA A 97 11.72 6.29 28.31
C ALA A 97 11.26 6.28 26.85
N ALA A 98 10.56 7.33 26.43
CA ALA A 98 10.13 7.57 25.07
C ALA A 98 11.32 7.69 24.11
N GLN A 99 12.38 8.40 24.50
CA GLN A 99 13.59 8.56 23.71
C GLN A 99 14.30 7.21 23.51
N GLN A 100 14.45 6.42 24.57
CA GLN A 100 15.06 5.08 24.49
C GLN A 100 14.28 4.16 23.53
N LEU A 101 12.94 4.17 23.62
CA LEU A 101 12.08 3.39 22.71
C LEU A 101 12.21 3.87 21.26
N PHE A 102 12.21 5.19 21.04
CA PHE A 102 12.36 5.77 19.71
C PHE A 102 13.73 5.44 19.10
N ASP A 103 14.81 5.56 19.86
CA ASP A 103 16.18 5.30 19.38
C ASP A 103 16.34 3.83 18.96
N ALA A 104 15.83 2.90 19.77
CA ALA A 104 15.83 1.48 19.42
C ALA A 104 15.09 1.21 18.10
N TRP A 105 13.90 1.79 17.93
CA TRP A 105 13.13 1.69 16.69
C TRP A 105 13.86 2.35 15.51
N PHE A 106 14.41 3.55 15.70
CA PHE A 106 15.09 4.33 14.67
C PHE A 106 16.35 3.63 14.16
N CYS A 107 17.14 3.04 15.07
CA CYS A 107 18.27 2.20 14.71
C CYS A 107 17.84 0.97 13.90
N GLY A 108 16.76 0.30 14.31
CA GLY A 108 16.19 -0.83 13.58
C GLY A 108 15.76 -0.47 12.15
N LEU A 109 15.04 0.65 11.98
CA LEU A 109 14.69 1.17 10.65
C LEU A 109 15.95 1.41 9.80
N HIS A 110 16.98 2.01 10.38
CA HIS A 110 18.22 2.32 9.67
C HIS A 110 19.05 1.09 9.27
N GLN A 111 18.97 0.00 10.04
CA GLN A 111 19.55 -1.28 9.68
C GLN A 111 18.79 -1.90 8.50
N GLU A 112 17.46 -1.90 8.58
CA GLU A 112 16.60 -2.42 7.52
C GLU A 112 16.84 -1.71 6.18
N LEU A 113 16.85 -0.37 6.17
CA LEU A 113 17.06 0.42 4.95
C LEU A 113 18.43 0.15 4.29
N ARG A 114 19.43 -0.31 5.06
CA ARG A 114 20.79 -0.58 4.55
C ARG A 114 21.04 -2.05 4.20
N ALA A 115 20.10 -2.94 4.49
CA ALA A 115 20.26 -4.37 4.28
C ALA A 115 20.28 -4.77 2.78
N ASN A 116 19.98 -3.84 1.86
CA ASN A 116 19.83 -4.07 0.41
C ASN A 116 18.76 -5.13 0.02
N ASP A 117 17.93 -5.56 0.97
CA ASP A 117 16.90 -6.58 0.76
C ASP A 117 15.54 -6.00 0.33
N ILE A 118 15.43 -4.67 0.22
CA ILE A 118 14.20 -3.97 -0.17
C ILE A 118 14.37 -3.20 -1.49
N PRO A 119 13.34 -3.19 -2.36
CA PRO A 119 13.38 -2.39 -3.59
C PRO A 119 13.57 -0.89 -3.31
N PRO A 120 14.32 -0.15 -4.16
CA PRO A 120 14.62 1.28 -3.94
C PRO A 120 13.38 2.16 -3.71
N ALA A 121 12.26 1.87 -4.38
CA ALA A 121 11.02 2.62 -4.20
C ALA A 121 10.42 2.44 -2.79
N LEU A 122 10.55 1.25 -2.21
CA LEU A 122 10.14 0.94 -0.84
C LEU A 122 11.13 1.51 0.17
N GLU A 123 12.43 1.43 -0.11
CA GLU A 123 13.48 2.08 0.69
C GLU A 123 13.21 3.58 0.83
N SER A 124 12.92 4.27 -0.28
CA SER A 124 12.57 5.70 -0.30
C SER A 124 11.27 6.01 0.46
N HIS A 125 10.29 5.11 0.42
CA HIS A 125 9.05 5.24 1.18
C HIS A 125 9.29 5.10 2.69
N PHE A 126 9.93 4.01 3.12
CA PHE A 126 10.24 3.73 4.53
C PHE A 126 11.27 4.70 5.11
N GLY A 127 12.18 5.20 4.28
CA GLY A 127 13.13 6.26 4.66
C GLY A 127 12.46 7.55 5.12
N LYS A 128 11.18 7.78 4.76
CA LYS A 128 10.39 8.91 5.25
C LYS A 128 9.72 8.65 6.60
N TYR A 129 9.70 7.41 7.08
CA TYR A 129 9.10 7.09 8.37
C TYR A 129 9.90 7.71 9.53
N LYS A 130 11.18 8.01 9.31
CA LYS A 130 12.05 8.73 10.24
C LYS A 130 11.47 10.06 10.74
N SER A 131 10.70 10.77 9.89
CA SER A 131 10.00 12.00 10.26
C SER A 131 8.52 11.76 10.59
N LEU A 132 7.92 10.71 10.01
CA LEU A 132 6.53 10.36 10.26
C LEU A 132 6.29 9.93 11.70
N ILE A 133 7.05 8.96 12.20
CA ILE A 133 6.83 8.36 13.51
C ILE A 133 6.97 9.37 14.66
N PRO A 134 8.00 10.24 14.72
CA PRO A 134 8.02 11.25 15.78
C PRO A 134 6.89 12.28 15.63
N SER A 135 6.50 12.63 14.40
CA SER A 135 5.32 13.50 14.17
C SER A 135 4.02 12.84 14.67
N LEU A 136 3.81 11.55 14.39
CA LEU A 136 2.67 10.79 14.89
C LEU A 136 2.69 10.70 16.41
N ALA A 137 3.85 10.50 17.03
CA ALA A 137 3.96 10.47 18.49
C ALA A 137 3.53 11.82 19.11
N VAL A 138 3.96 12.95 18.54
CA VAL A 138 3.50 14.28 19.00
C VAL A 138 1.99 14.45 18.79
N LEU A 139 1.45 14.03 17.64
CA LEU A 139 0.01 14.12 17.38
C LEU A 139 -0.83 13.26 18.33
N VAL A 140 -0.37 12.05 18.64
CA VAL A 140 -1.01 11.15 19.61
C VAL A 140 -0.95 11.77 21.01
N HIS A 141 0.21 12.30 21.40
CA HIS A 141 0.38 13.01 22.66
C HIS A 141 -0.58 14.20 22.77
N LEU A 142 -0.67 15.04 21.74
CA LEU A 142 -1.58 16.18 21.70
C LEU A 142 -3.06 15.80 21.69
N ALA A 143 -3.40 14.60 21.21
CA ALA A 143 -4.76 14.08 21.26
C ALA A 143 -5.11 13.62 22.68
N ASP A 144 -4.20 12.91 23.34
CA ASP A 144 -4.40 12.28 24.65
C ASP A 144 -4.18 13.24 25.85
N ASP A 145 -3.28 14.22 25.72
CA ASP A 145 -2.93 15.19 26.77
C ASP A 145 -3.54 16.57 26.49
N GLU A 146 -4.41 17.02 27.40
CA GLU A 146 -5.08 18.32 27.29
C GLU A 146 -4.21 19.50 27.76
N THR A 147 -3.08 19.22 28.41
CA THR A 147 -2.23 20.25 29.02
C THR A 147 -1.24 20.90 28.05
N HIS A 148 -1.15 20.38 26.82
CA HIS A 148 -0.14 20.74 25.82
C HIS A 148 1.28 20.62 26.38
N ASN A 149 1.56 19.60 27.19
CA ASN A 149 2.88 19.37 27.72
C ASN A 149 3.87 19.12 26.56
N PRO A 150 5.00 19.85 26.46
CA PRO A 150 6.00 19.59 25.43
C PRO A 150 6.78 18.29 25.66
N ILE A 151 6.61 17.62 26.80
CA ILE A 151 7.24 16.34 27.10
C ILE A 151 6.33 15.20 26.67
N VAL A 152 6.72 14.50 25.61
CA VAL A 152 5.98 13.40 24.98
C VAL A 152 6.37 12.08 25.63
N GLY A 153 5.36 11.37 26.14
CA GLY A 153 5.54 10.13 26.89
C GLY A 153 5.69 8.87 26.04
N VAL A 154 6.14 7.79 26.69
CA VAL A 154 6.42 6.49 26.05
C VAL A 154 5.20 5.89 25.33
N ASP A 155 3.99 6.07 25.88
CA ASP A 155 2.76 5.52 25.31
C ASP A 155 2.45 6.11 23.93
N ALA A 156 2.70 7.40 23.74
CA ALA A 156 2.47 8.08 22.47
C ALA A 156 3.45 7.58 21.40
N VAL A 157 4.72 7.38 21.77
CA VAL A 157 5.74 6.79 20.89
C VAL A 157 5.40 5.33 20.55
N ALA A 158 4.96 4.55 21.52
CA ALA A 158 4.57 3.15 21.30
C ALA A 158 3.38 3.04 20.32
N LYS A 159 2.34 3.85 20.50
CA LYS A 159 1.19 3.94 19.57
C LYS A 159 1.65 4.35 18.16
N ALA A 160 2.53 5.34 18.05
CA ALA A 160 3.06 5.79 16.76
C ALA A 160 3.86 4.70 16.04
N ILE A 161 4.74 3.98 16.76
CA ILE A 161 5.50 2.85 16.20
C ILE A 161 4.57 1.73 15.74
N ALA A 162 3.56 1.37 16.55
CA ALA A 162 2.59 0.34 16.21
C ALA A 162 1.81 0.71 14.94
N TRP A 163 1.35 1.96 14.85
CA TRP A 163 0.71 2.50 13.65
C TRP A 163 1.65 2.46 12.44
N GLY A 164 2.91 2.84 12.64
CA GLY A 164 3.97 2.73 11.62
C GLY A 164 4.13 1.32 11.07
N GLY A 165 4.10 0.30 11.94
CA GLY A 165 4.12 -1.11 11.54
C GLY A 165 2.90 -1.48 10.67
N CYS A 166 1.71 -0.99 11.02
CA CYS A 166 0.51 -1.16 10.22
C CYS A 166 0.64 -0.48 8.84
N LEU A 167 1.07 0.78 8.79
CA LEU A 167 1.27 1.49 7.52
C LEU A 167 2.31 0.81 6.62
N LYS A 168 3.36 0.26 7.22
CA LYS A 168 4.39 -0.47 6.50
C LYS A 168 3.82 -1.70 5.79
N SER A 169 2.94 -2.47 6.45
CA SER A 169 2.30 -3.64 5.83
C SER A 169 1.40 -3.24 4.66
N HIS A 170 0.67 -2.12 4.79
CA HIS A 170 -0.13 -1.57 3.70
C HIS A 170 0.72 -1.05 2.54
N ALA A 171 1.84 -0.37 2.83
CA ALA A 171 2.79 0.04 1.80
C ALA A 171 3.34 -1.17 1.04
N LEU A 172 3.76 -2.24 1.73
CA LEU A 172 4.21 -3.47 1.07
C LEU A 172 3.15 -4.03 0.11
N ARG A 173 1.86 -4.01 0.49
CA ARG A 173 0.74 -4.39 -0.40
C ARG A 173 0.59 -3.47 -1.60
N VAL A 174 0.60 -2.15 -1.37
CA VAL A 174 0.48 -1.12 -2.41
C VAL A 174 1.59 -1.29 -3.46
N TYR A 175 2.85 -1.37 -3.00
CA TYR A 175 3.99 -1.53 -3.89
C TYR A 175 4.05 -2.93 -4.50
N GLY A 176 3.68 -3.99 -3.78
CA GLY A 176 3.63 -5.36 -4.29
C GLY A 176 2.72 -5.51 -5.51
N ALA A 177 1.57 -4.83 -5.52
CA ALA A 177 0.66 -4.81 -6.67
C ALA A 177 1.27 -4.17 -7.94
N ALA A 178 2.25 -3.28 -7.78
CA ALA A 178 2.97 -2.64 -8.89
C ALA A 178 4.30 -3.34 -9.23
N LEU A 179 4.99 -3.85 -8.22
CA LEU A 179 6.30 -4.51 -8.33
C LEU A 179 6.19 -5.91 -8.93
N ASN A 180 5.05 -6.58 -8.77
CA ASN A 180 4.86 -7.92 -9.31
C ASN A 180 3.54 -8.05 -10.11
N PRO A 181 3.47 -7.46 -11.32
CA PRO A 181 2.32 -7.59 -12.19
C PRO A 181 1.99 -9.06 -12.51
N VAL A 182 2.99 -9.94 -12.47
CA VAL A 182 2.80 -11.39 -12.66
C VAL A 182 2.00 -12.00 -11.52
N ASN A 183 2.28 -11.67 -10.26
CA ASN A 183 1.52 -12.18 -9.12
C ASN A 183 0.09 -11.62 -9.07
N ALA A 184 -0.09 -10.33 -9.39
CA ALA A 184 -1.42 -9.74 -9.50
C ALA A 184 -2.26 -10.43 -10.59
N ASN A 185 -1.66 -10.69 -11.75
CA ASN A 185 -2.30 -11.41 -12.84
C ASN A 185 -2.58 -12.88 -12.49
N ALA A 186 -1.66 -13.55 -11.79
CA ALA A 186 -1.82 -14.92 -11.31
C ALA A 186 -2.99 -15.03 -10.32
N LYS A 187 -3.09 -14.08 -9.38
CA LYS A 187 -4.22 -14.00 -8.44
C LYS A 187 -5.54 -13.76 -9.15
N THR A 188 -5.59 -12.88 -10.15
CA THR A 188 -6.78 -12.70 -10.99
C THR A 188 -7.23 -14.02 -11.62
N ILE A 189 -6.32 -14.81 -12.19
CA ILE A 189 -6.66 -16.12 -12.78
C ILE A 189 -7.17 -17.08 -11.70
N LEU A 190 -6.51 -17.12 -10.53
CA LEU A 190 -6.91 -17.98 -9.41
C LEU A 190 -8.32 -17.65 -8.91
N ASP A 191 -8.65 -16.36 -8.72
CA ASP A 191 -9.99 -15.93 -8.30
C ASP A 191 -11.07 -16.37 -9.32
N LYS A 192 -10.73 -16.47 -10.62
CA LYS A 192 -11.66 -16.97 -11.66
C LYS A 192 -11.82 -18.48 -11.63
N ILE A 193 -10.77 -19.21 -11.28
CA ILE A 193 -10.84 -20.64 -11.03
C ILE A 193 -11.74 -20.91 -9.82
N GLU A 194 -11.49 -20.25 -8.70
CA GLU A 194 -12.24 -20.44 -7.45
C GLU A 194 -13.72 -20.04 -7.58
N SER A 195 -14.01 -18.98 -8.33
CA SER A 195 -15.39 -18.57 -8.62
C SER A 195 -16.08 -19.37 -9.74
N GLY A 196 -15.41 -20.39 -10.31
CA GLY A 196 -15.95 -21.21 -11.39
C GLY A 196 -16.10 -20.51 -12.74
N LYS A 197 -15.55 -19.30 -12.89
CA LYS A 197 -15.56 -18.52 -14.15
C LYS A 197 -14.50 -18.99 -15.15
N LEU A 198 -13.51 -19.75 -14.70
CA LEU A 198 -12.53 -20.44 -15.53
C LEU A 198 -12.61 -21.94 -15.26
N SER A 199 -13.12 -22.69 -16.23
CA SER A 199 -13.28 -24.15 -16.11
C SER A 199 -11.98 -24.90 -16.30
N ASP A 200 -11.90 -26.11 -15.73
CA ASP A 200 -10.77 -27.02 -15.93
C ASP A 200 -10.54 -27.34 -17.43
N GLY A 201 -9.29 -27.55 -17.82
CA GLY A 201 -8.91 -27.71 -19.22
C GLY A 201 -8.93 -26.41 -20.03
N PHE A 202 -8.78 -25.24 -19.40
CA PHE A 202 -8.69 -23.97 -20.10
C PHE A 202 -7.37 -23.82 -20.87
N GLY A 203 -7.34 -22.93 -21.87
CA GLY A 203 -6.14 -22.56 -22.61
C GLY A 203 -5.86 -21.05 -22.57
N ASN A 204 -4.67 -20.65 -23.05
CA ASN A 204 -4.24 -19.23 -23.07
C ASN A 204 -5.26 -18.30 -23.75
N ARG A 205 -5.93 -18.79 -24.82
CA ARG A 205 -6.92 -18.01 -25.58
C ARG A 205 -8.22 -17.78 -24.80
N ASP A 206 -8.59 -18.69 -23.92
CA ASP A 206 -9.81 -18.56 -23.11
C ASP A 206 -9.66 -17.37 -22.14
N ILE A 207 -8.47 -17.22 -21.57
CA ILE A 207 -8.11 -16.08 -20.72
C ILE A 207 -8.00 -14.79 -21.54
N LEU A 208 -7.30 -14.80 -22.68
CA LEU A 208 -7.16 -13.58 -23.51
C LEU A 208 -8.49 -13.02 -24.01
N ARG A 209 -9.44 -13.89 -24.38
CA ARG A 209 -10.77 -13.48 -24.87
C ARG A 209 -11.67 -12.92 -23.77
N SER A 210 -11.37 -13.23 -22.52
CA SER A 210 -12.19 -12.81 -21.38
C SER A 210 -12.11 -11.30 -21.09
N GLY A 211 -11.04 -10.63 -21.55
CA GLY A 211 -10.80 -9.21 -21.28
C GLY A 211 -10.57 -8.90 -19.80
N TRP A 212 -10.12 -9.86 -19.00
CA TRP A 212 -9.85 -9.64 -17.59
C TRP A 212 -8.66 -8.71 -17.38
N THR A 213 -8.83 -7.78 -16.44
CA THR A 213 -7.88 -6.71 -16.15
C THR A 213 -6.46 -7.25 -15.92
N GLY A 214 -5.49 -6.75 -16.68
CA GLY A 214 -4.07 -7.13 -16.56
C GLY A 214 -3.66 -8.33 -17.41
N LEU A 215 -4.61 -9.04 -18.02
CA LEU A 215 -4.41 -10.23 -18.85
C LEU A 215 -4.64 -9.94 -20.34
N ASP A 216 -4.31 -8.72 -20.76
CA ASP A 216 -4.60 -8.19 -22.10
C ASP A 216 -3.59 -8.66 -23.17
N THR A 217 -2.43 -9.16 -22.74
CA THR A 217 -1.35 -9.63 -23.62
C THR A 217 -1.03 -11.09 -23.38
N PHE A 218 -0.58 -11.78 -24.43
CA PHE A 218 -0.17 -13.19 -24.33
C PHE A 218 0.98 -13.39 -23.33
N GLU A 219 1.87 -12.41 -23.20
CA GLU A 219 2.99 -12.44 -22.26
C GLU A 219 2.53 -12.33 -20.80
N ASN A 220 1.57 -11.44 -20.51
CA ASN A 220 0.97 -11.32 -19.19
C ASN A 220 0.24 -12.60 -18.76
N VAL A 221 -0.49 -13.21 -19.71
CA VAL A 221 -1.17 -14.49 -19.48
C VAL A 221 -0.16 -15.60 -19.23
N LYS A 222 0.88 -15.71 -20.06
CA LYS A 222 1.89 -16.78 -19.93
C LYS A 222 2.67 -16.68 -18.62
N SER A 223 3.11 -15.48 -18.24
CA SER A 223 3.86 -15.26 -17.00
C SER A 223 3.01 -15.56 -15.76
N ALA A 224 1.74 -15.16 -15.76
CA ALA A 224 0.81 -15.46 -14.68
C ALA A 224 0.54 -16.97 -14.53
N LEU A 225 0.35 -17.68 -15.65
CA LEU A 225 0.14 -19.13 -15.66
C LEU A 225 1.39 -19.90 -15.23
N ALA A 226 2.57 -19.46 -15.66
CA ALA A 226 3.84 -20.04 -15.18
C ALA A 226 3.93 -19.92 -13.65
N ARG A 227 3.58 -18.75 -13.09
CA ARG A 227 3.58 -18.55 -11.65
C ARG A 227 2.60 -19.46 -10.91
N LEU A 228 1.39 -19.63 -11.44
CA LEU A 228 0.42 -20.56 -10.86
C LEU A 228 0.88 -22.02 -10.92
N ALA A 229 1.58 -22.41 -11.99
CA ALA A 229 2.18 -23.73 -12.10
C ALA A 229 3.31 -23.92 -11.08
N ASP A 230 4.18 -22.91 -10.89
CA ASP A 230 5.26 -22.95 -9.91
C ASP A 230 4.74 -23.14 -8.47
N TYR A 231 3.58 -22.56 -8.14
CA TYR A 231 2.92 -22.70 -6.85
C TYR A 231 2.00 -23.94 -6.74
N GLY A 232 1.89 -24.74 -7.79
CA GLY A 232 1.13 -25.99 -7.79
C GLY A 232 -0.38 -25.83 -7.96
N TRP A 233 -0.88 -24.67 -8.37
CA TRP A 233 -2.32 -24.44 -8.59
C TRP A 233 -2.83 -25.05 -9.89
N ILE A 234 -1.97 -25.11 -10.91
CA ILE A 234 -2.31 -25.65 -12.23
C ILE A 234 -1.17 -26.49 -12.78
N ARG A 235 -1.48 -27.37 -13.72
CA ARG A 235 -0.50 -28.17 -14.47
C ARG A 235 -0.69 -27.98 -15.97
N GLN A 236 0.39 -27.69 -16.68
CA GLN A 236 0.35 -27.63 -18.14
C GLN A 236 0.14 -29.04 -18.72
N LEU A 237 -0.82 -29.15 -19.64
CA LEU A 237 -1.10 -30.32 -20.45
C LEU A 237 -0.66 -30.02 -21.88
N ASP A 238 0.39 -30.71 -22.32
CA ASP A 238 0.81 -30.67 -23.72
C ASP A 238 -0.04 -31.67 -24.51
N LEU A 239 -0.98 -31.15 -25.30
CA LEU A 239 -1.77 -31.97 -26.21
C LEU A 239 -0.99 -32.18 -27.51
N THR A 240 -0.81 -33.44 -27.88
CA THR A 240 -0.31 -33.83 -29.20
C THR A 240 -1.25 -33.28 -30.28
N PRO A 241 -0.72 -32.62 -31.34
CA PRO A 241 -1.56 -32.10 -32.41
C PRO A 241 -2.37 -33.24 -33.06
N LEU A 242 -3.70 -33.06 -33.17
CA LEU A 242 -4.59 -33.96 -33.92
C LEU A 242 -4.28 -33.99 -35.43
N VAL A 243 -3.51 -33.02 -35.92
CA VAL A 243 -3.11 -32.87 -37.33
C VAL A 243 -1.59 -32.73 -37.41
N VAL A 244 -0.95 -33.53 -38.27
CA VAL A 244 0.49 -33.45 -38.56
C VAL A 244 0.81 -32.04 -39.07
N GLY A 245 1.60 -31.28 -38.31
CA GLY A 245 1.99 -29.90 -38.63
C GLY A 245 1.18 -28.80 -37.92
N GLY A 246 0.18 -29.14 -37.09
CA GLY A 246 -0.54 -28.15 -36.28
C GLY A 246 0.28 -27.64 -35.08
N ARG A 247 0.17 -26.34 -34.76
CA ARG A 247 0.79 -25.78 -33.55
C ARG A 247 0.24 -26.50 -32.30
N PRO A 248 1.09 -27.01 -31.40
CA PRO A 248 0.65 -27.66 -30.17
C PRO A 248 -0.32 -26.77 -29.37
N SER A 249 -1.41 -27.37 -28.92
CA SER A 249 -2.42 -26.68 -28.11
C SER A 249 -2.05 -26.84 -26.65
N VAL A 250 -1.65 -25.75 -26.00
CA VAL A 250 -1.37 -25.77 -24.56
C VAL A 250 -2.69 -25.62 -23.80
N ARG A 251 -3.00 -26.60 -22.97
CA ARG A 251 -4.13 -26.63 -22.03
C ARG A 251 -3.60 -26.68 -20.60
N TYR A 252 -4.41 -26.30 -19.62
CA TYR A 252 -4.04 -26.37 -18.21
C TYR A 252 -5.10 -27.14 -17.43
N ALA A 253 -4.62 -28.03 -16.56
CA ALA A 253 -5.45 -28.72 -15.57
C ALA A 253 -5.36 -28.00 -14.23
N ILE A 254 -6.48 -27.82 -13.54
CA ILE A 254 -6.58 -27.24 -12.21
C ILE A 254 -6.28 -28.34 -11.17
N HIS A 255 -5.42 -28.04 -10.19
CA HIS A 255 -5.06 -29.00 -9.16
C HIS A 255 -6.19 -29.16 -8.12
N ALA A 256 -6.43 -30.39 -7.64
CA ALA A 256 -7.34 -30.62 -6.51
C ALA A 256 -6.72 -30.02 -5.24
N SER A 257 -7.51 -29.29 -4.46
CA SER A 257 -7.16 -28.25 -3.47
C SER A 257 -6.34 -28.66 -2.21
N GLY A 258 -5.50 -29.70 -2.26
CA GLY A 258 -4.80 -30.25 -1.08
C GLY A 258 -3.37 -29.75 -0.78
N GLU A 259 -2.61 -29.24 -1.77
CA GLU A 259 -1.15 -28.99 -1.62
C GLU A 259 -0.66 -27.62 -2.17
N ALA A 260 -1.58 -26.70 -2.49
CA ALA A 260 -1.20 -25.45 -3.16
C ALA A 260 -0.61 -24.42 -2.18
N ARG A 261 0.47 -23.73 -2.61
CA ARG A 261 1.17 -22.71 -1.80
C ARG A 261 0.57 -21.32 -2.00
N LEU A 262 0.64 -20.48 -0.95
CA LEU A 262 0.15 -19.09 -1.00
C LEU A 262 0.92 -18.24 -2.03
N ILE A 263 0.18 -17.47 -2.83
CA ILE A 263 0.72 -16.46 -3.74
C ILE A 263 0.89 -15.17 -2.92
N SER A 264 2.13 -14.85 -2.51
CA SER A 264 2.49 -13.60 -1.82
C SER A 264 2.72 -12.45 -2.80
#